data_AF-A0A9D3P6W8-F1
#
_entry.id   AF-A0A9D3P6W8-F1
#
_cell.length_a   1.000
_cell.length_b   1.000
_cell.length_c   1.000
_cell.angle_alpha   90.00
_cell.angle_beta   90.00
_cell.angle_gamma   90.00
#
_symmetry.space_group_name_H-M   'P 1'
#
loop_
_entity.id
_entity.type
_entity.pdbx_description
1 polymer ?
#
loop_
_entity_poly.entity_id
_entity_poly.type
_entity_poly.pdbx_seq_one_letter_code
_entity_poly.pdbx_strand_id
1 'polypeptide(L)'
;MVAQFLVPLIFTAVALVVAQTLPGKHKIPELPLALSRYGPTSVPIALDSNAGPLVIALAEAYAAQLATQSATPVANLTDFSEYVLNNAMREGGAFNEHCVVGAAFSGRTSKFAEITGYFNNQGYHTAATALMLVDNALYRL
;
A
#
# COMPACT_ATOMS: atom_id res chain seq x y z
N MET A 1 24.76 -5.28 54.20
CA MET A 1 23.50 -6.06 54.34
C MET A 1 22.32 -5.40 53.64
N VAL A 2 22.02 -4.11 53.88
CA VAL A 2 20.86 -3.42 53.25
C VAL A 2 20.88 -3.45 51.72
N ALA A 3 22.05 -3.22 51.11
CA ALA A 3 22.19 -3.24 49.64
C ALA A 3 21.89 -4.62 49.01
N GLN A 4 22.12 -5.73 49.72
CA GLN A 4 21.86 -7.08 49.20
C GLN A 4 20.36 -7.39 49.07
N PHE A 5 19.51 -6.69 49.83
CA PHE A 5 18.06 -6.82 49.74
C PHE A 5 17.43 -5.71 48.89
N LEU A 6 17.97 -4.50 48.95
CA LEU A 6 17.42 -3.34 48.26
C LEU A 6 17.60 -3.42 46.74
N VAL A 7 18.76 -3.89 46.27
CA VAL A 7 19.05 -3.97 44.83
C VAL A 7 18.10 -4.94 44.13
N PRO A 8 17.94 -6.21 44.57
CA PRO A 8 16.99 -7.13 43.93
C PRO A 8 15.55 -6.61 43.96
N LEU A 9 15.13 -5.94 45.03
CA LEU A 9 13.79 -5.39 45.16
C LEU A 9 13.51 -4.30 44.12
N ILE A 10 14.46 -3.38 43.92
CA ILE A 10 14.34 -2.31 42.91
C ILE A 10 14.26 -2.92 41.50
N PHE A 11 15.15 -3.87 41.17
CA PHE A 11 15.11 -4.52 39.85
C PHE A 11 13.80 -5.30 39.63
N THR A 12 13.26 -5.93 40.66
CA THR A 12 11.96 -6.62 40.58
C THR A 12 10.81 -5.63 40.36
N ALA A 13 10.81 -4.50 41.07
CA ALA A 13 9.81 -3.45 40.88
C ALA A 13 9.86 -2.86 39.47
N VAL A 14 11.06 -2.56 38.96
CA VAL A 14 11.27 -2.08 37.58
C VAL A 14 10.80 -3.13 36.57
N ALA A 15 11.14 -4.39 36.75
CA ALA A 15 10.69 -5.48 35.87
C ALA A 15 9.17 -5.61 35.85
N LEU A 16 8.50 -5.46 37.00
CA LEU A 16 7.04 -5.48 37.10
C LEU A 16 6.39 -4.28 36.43
N VAL A 17 6.98 -3.08 36.56
CA VAL A 17 6.51 -1.88 35.84
C VAL A 17 6.63 -2.11 34.34
N VAL A 18 7.78 -2.58 33.87
CA VAL A 18 8.01 -2.89 32.45
C VAL A 18 7.02 -3.94 31.94
N ALA A 19 6.79 -5.02 32.68
CA ALA A 19 5.85 -6.08 32.30
C ALA A 19 4.39 -5.61 32.24
N GLN A 20 4.01 -4.63 33.06
CA GLN A 20 2.63 -4.10 33.11
C GLN A 20 2.40 -2.93 32.15
N THR A 21 3.43 -2.14 31.87
CA THR A 21 3.33 -0.92 31.04
C THR A 21 3.70 -1.16 29.58
N LEU A 22 4.56 -2.14 29.29
CA LEU A 22 4.79 -2.54 27.93
C LEU A 22 3.57 -3.34 27.44
N PRO A 23 3.04 -3.01 26.25
CA PRO A 23 1.88 -3.71 25.70
C PRO A 23 2.23 -5.19 25.44
N GLY A 24 1.89 -6.07 26.38
CA GLY A 24 1.96 -7.52 26.18
C GLY A 24 0.82 -8.00 25.29
N LYS A 25 1.08 -9.00 24.42
CA LYS A 25 0.17 -9.69 23.46
C LYS A 25 -1.30 -9.22 23.51
N HIS A 26 -1.57 -7.99 23.08
CA HIS A 26 -2.92 -7.59 22.73
C HIS A 26 -3.27 -8.37 21.48
N LYS A 27 -4.52 -8.83 21.36
CA LYS A 27 -5.03 -9.35 20.09
C LYS A 27 -4.69 -8.30 19.04
N ILE A 28 -3.76 -8.62 18.14
CA ILE A 28 -3.33 -7.71 17.10
C ILE A 28 -4.62 -7.41 16.32
N PRO A 29 -5.13 -6.17 16.34
CA PRO A 29 -6.33 -5.86 15.61
C PRO A 29 -6.09 -6.20 14.15
N GLU A 30 -7.14 -6.62 13.45
CA GLU A 30 -7.07 -6.89 12.03
C GLU A 30 -6.42 -5.68 11.33
N LEU A 31 -5.52 -5.98 10.39
CA LEU A 31 -4.82 -4.97 9.64
C LEU A 31 -5.61 -4.71 8.35
N PRO A 32 -6.44 -3.66 8.29
CA PRO A 32 -7.09 -3.29 7.05
C PRO A 32 -6.04 -2.73 6.09
N LEU A 33 -5.94 -3.38 4.93
CA LEU A 33 -5.16 -2.93 3.79
C LEU A 33 -5.94 -1.80 3.11
N ALA A 34 -5.66 -0.57 3.50
CA ALA A 34 -6.38 0.61 3.01
C ALA A 34 -5.41 1.75 2.66
N LEU A 35 -5.62 2.41 1.51
CA LEU A 35 -4.74 3.49 1.09
C LEU A 35 -4.86 4.73 1.99
N SER A 36 -6.00 4.90 2.63
CA SER A 36 -6.26 5.99 3.59
C SER A 36 -5.26 6.03 4.75
N ARG A 37 -4.55 4.93 5.04
CA ARG A 37 -3.51 4.87 6.07
C ARG A 37 -2.21 5.58 5.69
N TYR A 38 -1.99 5.83 4.41
CA TYR A 38 -0.78 6.48 3.91
C TYR A 38 -0.99 7.99 3.65
N GLY A 39 -2.18 8.53 3.93
CA GLY A 39 -2.54 9.91 3.62
C GLY A 39 -3.16 10.07 2.22
N PRO A 40 -3.23 11.31 1.69
CA PRO A 40 -3.68 11.55 0.32
C PRO A 40 -2.74 10.89 -0.68
N THR A 41 -3.25 9.91 -1.44
CA THR A 41 -2.44 9.14 -2.39
C THR A 41 -2.90 9.36 -3.83
N SER A 42 -1.94 9.51 -4.74
CA SER A 42 -2.14 9.50 -6.19
C SER A 42 -1.77 8.13 -6.73
N VAL A 43 -2.73 7.46 -7.38
CA VAL A 43 -2.53 6.10 -7.87
C VAL A 43 -2.43 6.11 -9.40
N PRO A 44 -1.22 5.98 -9.96
CA PRO A 44 -1.03 5.83 -11.40
C PRO A 44 -1.63 4.54 -11.94
N ILE A 45 -2.45 4.68 -12.98
CA ILE A 45 -3.05 3.58 -13.73
C ILE A 45 -2.56 3.67 -15.17
N ALA A 46 -1.61 2.80 -15.52
CA ALA A 46 -1.12 2.68 -16.88
C ALA A 46 -1.99 1.68 -17.68
N LEU A 47 -2.39 2.06 -18.88
CA LEU A 47 -3.20 1.24 -19.77
C LEU A 47 -2.52 1.21 -21.15
N ASP A 48 -2.30 0.01 -21.68
CA ASP A 48 -1.73 -0.15 -23.03
C ASP A 48 -2.64 0.55 -24.07
N SER A 49 -2.04 1.29 -25.00
CA SER A 49 -2.75 2.06 -26.04
C SER A 49 -3.64 1.19 -26.93
N ASN A 50 -3.36 -0.11 -27.01
CA ASN A 50 -4.16 -1.10 -27.76
C ASN A 50 -4.87 -2.11 -26.83
N ALA A 51 -5.19 -1.69 -25.60
CA ALA A 51 -5.87 -2.54 -24.63
C ALA A 51 -7.22 -3.06 -25.17
N GLY A 52 -7.45 -4.37 -25.01
CA GLY A 52 -8.74 -4.98 -25.31
C GLY A 52 -9.84 -4.58 -24.32
N PRO A 53 -11.12 -4.85 -24.65
CA PRO A 53 -12.26 -4.45 -23.80
C PRO A 53 -12.22 -5.04 -22.40
N LEU A 54 -11.68 -6.26 -22.24
CA LEU A 54 -11.48 -6.91 -20.95
C LEU A 54 -10.51 -6.11 -20.06
N VAL A 55 -9.39 -5.66 -20.62
CA VAL A 55 -8.33 -4.93 -19.91
C VAL A 55 -8.83 -3.54 -19.52
N ILE A 56 -9.57 -2.88 -20.41
CA ILE A 56 -10.23 -1.59 -20.14
C ILE A 56 -11.18 -1.74 -18.95
N ALA A 57 -12.06 -2.75 -18.97
CA ALA A 57 -13.02 -2.98 -17.89
C ALA A 57 -12.34 -3.29 -16.54
N LEU A 58 -11.21 -4.02 -16.56
CA LEU A 58 -10.40 -4.26 -15.35
C LEU A 58 -9.76 -2.97 -14.81
N ALA A 59 -9.22 -2.12 -15.69
CA ALA A 59 -8.66 -0.83 -15.29
C ALA A 59 -9.74 0.10 -14.72
N GLU A 60 -10.94 0.10 -15.29
CA GLU A 60 -12.10 0.84 -14.77
C GLU A 60 -12.56 0.30 -13.41
N ALA A 61 -12.65 -1.01 -13.24
CA ALA A 61 -12.98 -1.65 -11.96
C ALA A 61 -11.94 -1.31 -10.89
N TYR A 62 -10.66 -1.27 -11.27
CA TYR A 62 -9.57 -0.86 -10.40
C TYR A 62 -9.66 0.64 -10.03
N ALA A 63 -9.96 1.51 -10.98
CA ALA A 63 -10.11 2.95 -10.72
C ALA A 63 -11.32 3.24 -9.80
N ALA A 64 -12.43 2.53 -9.99
CA ALA A 64 -13.67 2.75 -9.28
C ALA A 64 -13.57 2.50 -7.75
N GLN A 65 -12.67 1.62 -7.30
CA GLN A 65 -12.46 1.40 -5.85
C GLN A 65 -11.60 2.48 -5.18
N LEU A 66 -10.81 3.26 -5.93
CA LEU A 66 -9.87 4.22 -5.35
C LEU A 66 -10.57 5.35 -4.59
N ALA A 67 -11.76 5.76 -5.05
CA ALA A 67 -12.56 6.77 -4.35
C ALA A 67 -12.93 6.34 -2.92
N THR A 68 -13.22 5.05 -2.70
CA THR A 68 -13.52 4.50 -1.36
C THR A 68 -12.30 4.41 -0.45
N GLN A 69 -11.10 4.52 -1.03
CA GLN A 69 -9.81 4.40 -0.36
C GLN A 69 -9.16 5.77 -0.10
N SER A 70 -9.89 6.87 -0.34
CA SER A 70 -9.37 8.24 -0.29
C SER A 70 -8.15 8.49 -1.21
N ALA A 71 -8.12 7.78 -2.34
CA ALA A 71 -7.04 7.85 -3.32
C ALA A 71 -7.54 8.48 -4.63
N THR A 72 -6.70 9.31 -5.25
CA THR A 72 -6.99 9.95 -6.54
C THR A 72 -6.39 9.16 -7.69
N PRO A 73 -7.18 8.64 -8.65
CA PRO A 73 -6.64 7.97 -9.82
C PRO A 73 -5.92 8.97 -10.73
N VAL A 74 -4.73 8.60 -11.19
CA VAL A 74 -4.04 9.29 -12.28
C VAL A 74 -4.21 8.43 -13.53
N ALA A 75 -5.19 8.81 -14.35
CA ALA A 75 -5.51 8.16 -15.63
C ALA A 75 -4.74 8.80 -16.80
N ASN A 76 -4.79 8.17 -17.98
CA ASN A 76 -4.10 8.56 -19.21
C ASN A 76 -2.58 8.32 -19.21
N LEU A 77 -2.15 7.23 -18.58
CA LEU A 77 -0.76 6.79 -18.60
C LEU A 77 -0.65 5.57 -19.52
N THR A 78 0.34 5.55 -20.41
CA THR A 78 0.65 4.37 -21.24
C THR A 78 1.86 3.62 -20.72
N ASP A 79 2.85 4.35 -20.20
CA ASP A 79 4.06 3.79 -19.59
C ASP A 79 4.16 4.19 -18.12
N PHE A 80 4.06 3.19 -17.25
CA PHE A 80 4.19 3.36 -15.81
C PHE A 80 5.60 3.78 -15.39
N SER A 81 6.63 3.23 -16.04
CA SER A 81 8.03 3.48 -15.71
C SER A 81 8.40 4.92 -16.05
N GLU A 82 7.95 5.40 -17.21
CA GLU A 82 8.15 6.80 -17.61
C GLU A 82 7.47 7.76 -16.63
N TYR A 83 6.23 7.47 -16.20
CA TYR A 83 5.54 8.26 -15.18
C TYR A 83 6.34 8.34 -13.88
N VAL A 84 6.81 7.21 -13.36
CA VAL A 84 7.58 7.17 -12.11
C VAL A 84 8.89 7.95 -12.25
N LEU A 85 9.63 7.75 -13.34
CA LEU A 85 10.90 8.44 -13.59
C LEU A 85 10.70 9.96 -13.66
N ASN A 86 9.71 10.42 -14.43
CA ASN A 86 9.47 11.85 -14.62
C ASN A 86 9.03 12.55 -13.32
N ASN A 87 8.12 11.95 -12.56
CA ASN A 87 7.66 12.55 -11.31
C ASN A 87 8.73 12.44 -10.19
N ALA A 88 9.48 11.35 -10.12
CA ALA A 88 10.61 11.23 -9.19
C ALA A 88 11.70 12.28 -9.47
N MET A 89 11.98 12.62 -10.74
CA MET A 89 12.90 13.70 -11.09
C MET A 89 12.35 15.08 -10.73
N ARG A 90 11.04 15.31 -10.94
CA ARG A 90 10.40 16.61 -10.71
C ARG A 90 10.21 16.93 -9.22
N GLU A 91 9.81 15.93 -8.44
CA GLU A 91 9.35 16.12 -7.06
C GLU A 91 10.34 15.53 -6.03
N GLY A 92 11.29 14.70 -6.48
CA GLY A 92 12.27 14.07 -5.60
C GLY A 92 11.61 13.16 -4.57
N GLY A 93 12.02 13.29 -3.31
CA GLY A 93 11.51 12.45 -2.22
C GLY A 93 10.01 12.60 -1.95
N ALA A 94 9.42 13.77 -2.26
CA ALA A 94 7.99 14.03 -2.04
C ALA A 94 7.08 13.10 -2.86
N PHE A 95 7.57 12.61 -4.01
CA PHE A 95 6.84 11.63 -4.82
C PHE A 95 6.50 10.36 -4.04
N ASN A 96 7.38 9.94 -3.12
CA ASN A 96 7.17 8.74 -2.32
C ASN A 96 6.05 8.88 -1.29
N GLU A 97 5.70 10.12 -0.91
CA GLU A 97 4.67 10.37 0.11
C GLU A 97 3.25 10.20 -0.45
N HIS A 98 3.06 10.43 -1.76
CA HIS A 98 1.74 10.36 -2.39
C HIS A 98 1.61 9.24 -3.43
N CYS A 99 2.71 8.74 -4.04
CA CYS A 99 2.68 7.60 -4.94
C CYS A 99 3.04 6.29 -4.19
N VAL A 100 2.03 5.69 -3.57
CA VAL A 100 2.20 4.52 -2.68
C VAL A 100 2.00 3.19 -3.42
N VAL A 101 1.03 3.15 -4.33
CA VAL A 101 0.71 1.99 -5.18
C VAL A 101 0.39 2.47 -6.58
N GLY A 102 0.45 1.56 -7.54
CA GLY A 102 0.02 1.81 -8.90
C GLY A 102 -0.26 0.51 -9.62
N ALA A 103 -0.80 0.58 -10.84
CA ALA A 103 -1.05 -0.60 -11.63
C ALA A 103 -0.84 -0.31 -13.13
N ALA A 104 -0.31 -1.30 -13.85
CA ALA A 104 -0.27 -1.30 -15.30
C ALA A 104 -1.12 -2.45 -15.84
N PHE A 105 -1.93 -2.16 -16.83
CA PHE A 105 -2.87 -3.06 -17.47
C PHE A 105 -2.48 -3.24 -18.93
N SER A 106 -2.12 -4.47 -19.29
CA SER A 106 -1.71 -4.86 -20.64
C SER A 106 -2.56 -6.04 -21.14
N GLY A 107 -2.71 -6.13 -22.46
CA GLY A 107 -3.44 -7.23 -23.10
C GLY A 107 -4.30 -6.76 -24.26
N ARG A 108 -4.07 -7.35 -25.43
CA ARG A 108 -4.73 -6.95 -26.68
C ARG A 108 -5.94 -7.80 -27.03
N THR A 109 -6.07 -8.98 -26.42
CA THR A 109 -7.15 -9.92 -26.73
C THR A 109 -8.24 -9.86 -25.67
N SER A 110 -9.46 -10.27 -26.03
CA SER A 110 -10.57 -10.39 -25.08
C SER A 110 -10.45 -11.58 -24.12
N LYS A 111 -9.40 -12.41 -24.25
CA LYS A 111 -9.23 -13.65 -23.48
C LYS A 111 -8.15 -13.56 -22.41
N PHE A 112 -7.19 -12.66 -22.58
CA PHE A 112 -6.04 -12.53 -21.70
C PHE A 112 -5.83 -11.09 -21.32
N ALA A 113 -5.73 -10.85 -20.02
CA ALA A 113 -5.35 -9.60 -19.41
C ALA A 113 -4.16 -9.86 -18.49
N GLU A 114 -3.19 -8.96 -18.53
CA GLU A 114 -2.05 -8.93 -17.63
C GLU A 114 -2.15 -7.66 -16.78
N ILE A 115 -2.01 -7.82 -15.48
CA ILE A 115 -2.06 -6.72 -14.52
C ILE A 115 -0.77 -6.77 -13.73
N THR A 116 0.02 -5.70 -13.79
CA THR A 116 1.20 -5.52 -12.95
C THR A 116 0.87 -4.52 -11.85
N GLY A 117 0.78 -5.01 -10.61
CA GLY A 117 0.64 -4.15 -9.43
C GLY A 117 2.00 -3.64 -8.95
N TYR A 118 2.15 -2.32 -8.87
CA TYR A 118 3.33 -1.64 -8.36
C TYR A 118 3.10 -1.17 -6.92
N PHE A 119 4.17 -1.16 -6.14
CA PHE A 119 4.15 -0.68 -4.76
C PHE A 119 5.42 0.10 -4.45
N ASN A 120 5.29 1.09 -3.58
CA ASN A 120 6.41 1.82 -3.02
C ASN A 120 6.97 1.08 -1.81
N ASN A 121 8.29 0.82 -1.78
CA ASN A 121 8.93 0.04 -0.71
C ASN A 121 9.15 0.81 0.61
N GLN A 122 8.78 2.09 0.68
CA GLN A 122 8.94 2.90 1.89
C GLN A 122 7.81 2.68 2.92
N GLY A 123 6.59 2.40 2.45
CA GLY A 123 5.45 2.18 3.32
C GLY A 123 5.35 0.73 3.81
N TYR A 124 4.98 0.54 5.08
CA TYR A 124 4.69 -0.79 5.60
C TYR A 124 3.44 -1.37 4.90
N HIS A 125 3.47 -2.64 4.50
CA HIS A 125 2.38 -3.36 3.81
C HIS A 125 1.91 -2.85 2.44
N THR A 126 2.64 -1.94 1.80
CA THR A 126 2.27 -1.42 0.46
C THR A 126 2.16 -2.50 -0.59
N ALA A 127 3.03 -3.52 -0.56
CA ALA A 127 2.95 -4.69 -1.44
C ALA A 127 1.63 -5.46 -1.28
N ALA A 128 1.20 -5.70 -0.04
CA ALA A 128 -0.06 -6.38 0.24
C ALA A 128 -1.26 -5.52 -0.19
N THR A 129 -1.21 -4.21 0.07
CA THR A 129 -2.24 -3.27 -0.36
C THR A 129 -2.36 -3.20 -1.89
N ALA A 130 -1.24 -3.16 -2.62
CA ALA A 130 -1.24 -3.17 -4.08
C ALA A 130 -1.89 -4.45 -4.64
N LEU A 131 -1.53 -5.60 -4.09
CA LEU A 131 -2.11 -6.88 -4.50
C LEU A 131 -3.60 -6.97 -4.19
N MET A 132 -4.03 -6.55 -2.99
CA MET A 132 -5.44 -6.50 -2.61
C MET A 132 -6.26 -5.61 -3.57
N LEU A 133 -5.72 -4.46 -4.00
CA LEU A 133 -6.40 -3.61 -4.99
C LEU A 133 -6.55 -4.33 -6.33
N VAL A 134 -5.51 -5.02 -6.80
CA VAL A 134 -5.60 -5.82 -8.05
C VAL A 134 -6.66 -6.93 -7.90
N ASP A 135 -6.64 -7.68 -6.81
CA ASP A 135 -7.60 -8.76 -6.54
C ASP A 135 -9.04 -8.25 -6.49
N ASN A 136 -9.28 -7.12 -5.82
CA ASN A 136 -10.60 -6.49 -5.76
C ASN A 136 -11.11 -6.10 -7.16
N ALA A 137 -10.24 -5.68 -8.07
CA ALA A 137 -10.63 -5.37 -9.45
C ALA A 137 -11.03 -6.64 -10.21
N LEU A 138 -10.29 -7.75 -10.00
CA LEU A 138 -10.61 -9.05 -10.59
C LEU A 138 -11.95 -9.59 -10.10
N TYR A 139 -12.28 -9.45 -8.81
CA TYR A 139 -13.55 -9.93 -8.24
C TYR A 139 -14.78 -9.10 -8.64
N ARG A 140 -14.58 -7.87 -9.10
CA ARG A 140 -15.69 -6.97 -9.52
C ARG A 140 -16.09 -7.15 -10.97
N LEU A 141 -15.30 -7.90 -11.75
CA LEU A 141 -15.54 -8.19 -13.16
C LEU A 141 -16.38 -9.47 -13.32
#